data_AF-A0A2K4ZGX9-F1
#
_entry.id   AF-A0A2K4ZGX9-F1
#
_cell.length_a   1.000
_cell.length_b   1.000
_cell.length_c   1.000
_cell.angle_alpha   90.00
_cell.angle_beta   90.00
_cell.angle_gamma   90.00
#
_symmetry.space_group_name_H-M   'P 1'
#
loop_
_entity.id
_entity.type
_entity.pdbx_description
1 polymer ?
#
loop_
_entity_poly.entity_id
_entity_poly.type
_entity_poly.pdbx_seq_one_letter_code
_entity_poly.pdbx_strand_id
1 'polypeptide(L)' 'MPEELKRITEGFRETAGGVTDSEADEIFRFCLRKMEICGIENQEEYLPRLFRDEVKNFIIRRGINAITALRRMGVAVSV' A
#
# COMPACT_ATOMS: atom_id res chain seq x y z
N MET A 1 4.40 13.74 3.74
CA MET A 1 5.10 12.67 3.00
C MET A 1 6.05 13.27 1.95
N PRO A 2 7.28 12.74 1.78
CA PRO A 2 8.25 13.22 0.78
C PRO A 2 7.74 13.17 -0.67
N GLU A 3 8.23 14.07 -1.52
CA GLU A 3 7.79 14.18 -2.93
C GLU A 3 8.01 12.91 -3.76
N GLU A 4 9.06 12.16 -3.47
CA GLU A 4 9.30 10.88 -4.14
C GLU A 4 8.18 9.87 -3.87
N LEU A 5 7.67 9.80 -2.64
CA LEU A 5 6.60 8.87 -2.28
C LEU A 5 5.25 9.30 -2.86
N LYS A 6 5.03 10.62 -3.04
CA LYS A 6 3.88 11.14 -3.78
C LYS A 6 3.90 10.66 -5.24
N ARG A 7 5.06 10.74 -5.91
CA ARG A 7 5.22 10.22 -7.28
C ARG A 7 4.98 8.71 -7.36
N ILE A 8 5.41 7.95 -6.35
CA ILE A 8 5.10 6.51 -6.27
C ILE A 8 3.59 6.31 -6.21
N THR A 9 2.89 7.04 -5.33
CA THR A 9 1.43 6.95 -5.16
C THR A 9 0.68 7.30 -6.46
N GLU A 10 1.08 8.37 -7.13
CA GLU A 10 0.52 8.81 -8.42
C GLU A 10 0.56 7.67 -9.46
N GLY A 11 1.68 6.93 -9.52
CA GLY A 11 1.84 5.80 -10.42
C GLY A 11 0.90 4.61 -10.17
N PHE A 12 0.21 4.58 -9.03
CA PHE A 12 -0.80 3.57 -8.72
C PHE A 12 -2.24 4.11 -8.74
N ARG A 13 -2.44 5.43 -8.90
CA ARG A 13 -3.74 6.08 -8.77
C ARG A 13 -4.77 5.58 -9.79
N GLU A 14 -4.34 5.29 -11.01
CA GLU A 14 -5.21 4.79 -12.10
C GLU A 14 -5.41 3.26 -12.09
N THR A 15 -4.81 2.54 -11.15
CA THR A 15 -5.03 1.09 -11.04
C THR A 15 -6.42 0.80 -10.46
N ALA A 16 -6.97 -0.38 -10.78
CA ALA A 16 -8.30 -0.82 -10.33
C ALA A 16 -8.49 -0.88 -8.80
N GLY A 17 -7.43 -0.64 -8.02
CA GLY A 17 -7.49 -0.52 -6.57
C GLY A 17 -6.66 0.64 -6.03
N GLY A 18 -6.50 1.72 -6.81
CA GLY A 18 -5.66 2.88 -6.52
C GLY A 18 -5.77 3.43 -5.09
N VAL A 19 -4.74 4.15 -4.66
CA VAL A 19 -4.57 4.59 -3.28
C VAL A 19 -4.91 6.06 -3.14
N THR A 20 -5.72 6.41 -2.14
CA THR A 20 -6.02 7.81 -1.80
C THR A 20 -4.87 8.44 -1.03
N ASP A 21 -4.82 9.78 -0.98
CA ASP A 21 -3.76 10.48 -0.26
C ASP A 21 -3.74 10.14 1.24
N SER A 22 -4.91 9.93 1.85
CA SER A 22 -5.04 9.51 3.25
C SER A 22 -4.46 8.11 3.47
N GLU A 23 -4.73 7.18 2.57
CA GLU A 23 -4.23 5.81 2.66
C GLU A 23 -2.73 5.75 2.40
N ALA A 24 -2.23 6.60 1.49
CA ALA A 24 -0.81 6.74 1.24
C ALA A 24 -0.08 7.28 2.50
N ASP A 25 -0.69 8.21 3.24
CA ASP A 25 -0.15 8.67 4.52
C ASP A 25 -0.14 7.58 5.61
N GLU A 26 -1.19 6.75 5.67
CA GLU A 26 -1.23 5.59 6.57
C GLU A 26 -0.14 4.57 6.23
N ILE A 27 0.02 4.25 4.94
CA ILE A 27 1.08 3.35 4.47
C ILE A 27 2.46 3.94 4.80
N PHE A 28 2.64 5.25 4.66
CA PHE A 28 3.88 5.94 4.99
C PHE A 28 4.21 5.80 6.48
N ARG A 29 3.24 6.08 7.36
CA ARG A 29 3.40 5.87 8.81
C ARG A 29 3.72 4.43 9.15
N PHE A 30 3.10 3.48 8.46
CA PHE A 30 3.39 2.05 8.64
C PHE A 30 4.81 1.67 8.21
N CYS A 31 5.32 2.24 7.12
CA CYS A 31 6.71 2.04 6.68
C CYS A 31 7.71 2.56 7.73
N LEU A 32 7.49 3.77 8.26
CA LEU A 32 8.34 4.32 9.32
C LEU A 32 8.38 3.41 10.55
N ARG A 33 7.21 2.91 10.98
CA ARG A 33 7.12 1.99 12.12
C ARG A 33 7.83 0.66 11.87
N LYS A 34 7.71 0.11 10.65
CA LYS A 34 8.44 -1.11 10.25
C LYS A 34 9.96 -0.91 10.31
N MET A 35 10.44 0.22 9.80
CA MET A 35 11.86 0.56 9.80
C MET A 35 12.41 0.75 11.21
N GLU A 36 11.64 1.42 12.08
CA GLU A 36 11.96 1.56 13.51
C GLU A 36 12.10 0.19 14.19
N ILE A 37 11.13 -0.70 14.02
CA ILE A 37 11.14 -2.05 14.62
C ILE A 37 12.32 -2.88 14.12
N CYS A 38 12.67 -2.74 12.84
CA CYS A 38 13.77 -3.48 12.22
C CYS A 38 15.15 -2.84 12.44
N GLY A 39 15.24 -1.69 13.12
CA GLY A 39 16.51 -0.98 13.33
C GLY A 39 17.16 -0.48 12.04
N ILE A 40 16.38 -0.09 11.03
CA ILE A 40 16.89 0.43 9.75
C ILE A 40 17.34 1.89 9.96
N GLU A 41 18.65 2.13 9.90
CA GLU A 41 19.23 3.47 10.07
C GLU A 41 19.24 4.29 8.77
N ASN A 42 19.51 3.66 7.62
CA ASN A 42 19.53 4.34 6.31
C ASN A 42 18.11 4.49 5.75
N GLN A 43 17.35 5.40 6.34
CA GLN A 43 15.94 5.57 5.99
C GLN A 43 15.73 6.13 4.60
N GLU A 44 16.60 7.04 4.16
CA GLU A 44 16.49 7.73 2.88
C GLU A 44 16.56 6.75 1.70
N GLU A 45 17.47 5.77 1.74
CA GLU A 45 17.59 4.77 0.67
C GLU A 45 16.46 3.74 0.70
N TYR A 46 16.05 3.32 1.91
CA TYR A 46 15.18 2.16 2.06
C TYR A 46 13.69 2.51 1.98
N LEU A 47 13.31 3.69 2.47
CA LEU A 47 11.92 4.12 2.56
C LEU A 47 11.19 4.12 1.21
N PRO A 48 11.73 4.66 0.09
CA PRO A 48 11.03 4.64 -1.19
C PRO A 48 10.77 3.23 -1.72
N ARG A 49 11.70 2.30 -1.48
CA ARG A 49 11.57 0.89 -1.89
C ARG A 49 10.50 0.19 -1.07
N LEU A 50 10.58 0.30 0.25
CA LEU A 50 9.60 -0.28 1.17
C LEU A 50 8.20 0.29 0.90
N PHE A 51 8.08 1.61 0.74
CA PHE A 51 6.80 2.27 0.51
C PHE A 51 6.13 1.77 -0.77
N ARG A 52 6.87 1.65 -1.88
CA ARG A 52 6.35 1.09 -3.13
C ARG A 52 5.77 -0.32 -2.93
N ASP A 53 6.47 -1.17 -2.19
CA ASP A 53 6.02 -2.54 -1.96
C ASP A 53 4.82 -2.60 -1.01
N GLU A 54 4.76 -1.74 0.01
CA GLU A 54 3.58 -1.63 0.88
C GLU A 54 2.35 -1.09 0.15
N VAL A 55 2.51 -0.15 -0.79
CA VAL A 55 1.42 0.30 -1.67
C VAL A 55 0.86 -0.86 -2.48
N LYS A 56 1.72 -1.64 -3.15
CA LYS A 56 1.27 -2.84 -3.89
C LYS A 56 0.56 -3.84 -2.98
N ASN A 57 1.14 -4.11 -1.81
CA ASN A 57 0.56 -5.03 -0.85
C ASN A 57 -0.80 -4.58 -0.36
N PHE A 58 -0.99 -3.28 -0.12
CA PHE A 58 -2.25 -2.71 0.30
C PHE A 58 -3.34 -2.90 -0.77
N ILE A 59 -3.03 -2.61 -2.03
CA ILE A 59 -3.94 -2.80 -3.17
C ILE A 59 -4.37 -4.27 -3.29
N ILE A 60 -3.41 -5.19 -3.22
CA ILE A 60 -3.68 -6.64 -3.31
C ILE A 60 -4.57 -7.10 -2.14
N ARG A 61 -4.24 -6.70 -0.90
CA ARG A 61 -5.02 -7.07 0.29
C ARG A 61 -6.45 -6.53 0.21
N ARG A 62 -6.62 -5.30 -0.28
CA ARG A 62 -7.95 -4.73 -0.53
C ARG A 62 -8.74 -5.58 -1.51
N GLY A 63 -8.14 -5.97 -2.64
CA GLY A 63 -8.77 -6.85 -3.63
C GLY A 63 -9.19 -8.19 -3.03
N ILE A 64 -8.29 -8.86 -2.29
CA ILE A 64 -8.59 -10.12 -1.59
C ILE A 64 -9.74 -9.96 -0.60
N ASN A 65 -9.73 -8.89 0.20
CA ASN A 65 -10.79 -8.61 1.17
C ASN A 65 -12.14 -8.40 0.48
N ALA A 66 -12.17 -7.67 -0.63
CA ALA A 66 -13.39 -7.46 -1.42
C ALA A 66 -13.93 -8.79 -2.00
N ILE A 67 -13.07 -9.60 -2.62
CA ILE A 67 -13.45 -10.92 -3.15
C ILE A 67 -13.97 -11.83 -2.03
N THR A 68 -13.31 -11.81 -0.87
CA THR A 68 -13.71 -12.60 0.29
C THR A 68 -15.08 -12.18 0.81
N ALA A 69 -15.36 -10.87 0.87
CA ALA A 69 -16.66 -10.35 1.27
C ALA A 69 -17.76 -10.76 0.27
N LEU A 70 -17.51 -10.63 -1.04
CA LEU A 70 -18.45 -11.02 -2.09
C LEU A 70 -18.78 -12.52 -2.03
N ARG A 71 -17.78 -13.39 -1.83
CA ARG A 71 -17.99 -14.84 -1.66
C ARG A 71 -18.85 -15.16 -0.44
N ARG A 72 -18.65 -14.44 0.68
CA ARG A 72 -19.48 -14.60 1.89
C ARG A 72 -20.94 -14.19 1.66
N MET A 73 -21.18 -13.29 0.71
CA MET A 73 -22.53 -12.89 0.28
C MET A 73 -23.15 -13.84 -0.76
N GLY A 74 -22.46 -14.93 -1.11
CA GLY A 74 -22.93 -15.89 -2.12
C GLY A 74 -22.72 -15.44 -3.57
N VAL A 75 -21.98 -14.35 -3.80
CA VAL A 75 -21.65 -13.90 -5.16
C VAL A 75 -20.54 -14.81 -5.71
N ALA A 76 -20.78 -15.40 -6.87
CA ALA A 76 -19.76 -16.15 -7.59
C ALA A 76 -18.72 -15.17 -8.16
N VAL A 77 -17.48 -15.25 -7.68
CA VAL A 77 -16.37 -14.41 -8.13
C VAL A 77 -15.29 -15.29 -8.73
N SER A 78 -15.09 -15.19 -10.05
CA SER A 78 -13.95 -15.75 -10.78
C SER A 78 -12.74 -14.84 -10.60
N VAL A 79 -11.56 -15.42 -10.35
CA VAL A 79 -10.29 -14.71 -10.16
C VAL A 79 -9.35 -15.03 -11.31
#